data_AF-A0A5C7STM4-F1
#
_entry.id   AF-A0A5C7STM4-F1
#
_cell.length_a   1.000
_cell.length_b   1.000
_cell.length_c   1.000
_cell.angle_alpha   90.00
_cell.angle_beta   90.00
_cell.angle_gamma   90.00
#
_symmetry.space_group_name_H-M   'P 1'
#
loop_
_entity.id
_entity.type
_entity.pdbx_description
1 polymer ?
#
loop_
_entity_poly.entity_id
_entity_poly.type
_entity_poly.pdbx_seq_one_letter_code
_entity_poly.pdbx_strand_id
1 'polypeptide(L)'
;MAPFSQVMEPPQFPGRFSSGASGLISSNDILEKSKSIKAMKQLVILDTCHAGGLDSKLSGLYDARMSGLAKNMGLHLYAAATATEVALDGLDSTRNSLFTASLLEGMSGQALDRNADGAISVMELGSFAKRRTPETSRKTYPGIVPANPVIQHFGRDAVLTLQTRH
;
A
#
# COMPACT_ATOMS: atom_id res chain seq x y z
N MET A 1 -3.28 -45.25 -0.70
CA MET A 1 -4.00 -44.26 0.13
C MET A 1 -3.17 -44.03 1.39
N ALA A 2 -2.43 -42.93 1.45
CA ALA A 2 -1.67 -42.50 2.63
C ALA A 2 -2.43 -41.34 3.32
N PRO A 3 -2.38 -41.20 4.65
CA PRO A 3 -3.32 -40.37 5.39
C PRO A 3 -3.02 -38.89 5.31
N PHE A 4 -4.10 -38.12 5.27
CA PHE A 4 -4.19 -36.67 5.20
C PHE A 4 -4.10 -36.09 6.61
N SER A 5 -2.89 -35.91 7.15
CA SER A 5 -2.67 -35.16 8.39
C SER A 5 -1.20 -34.79 8.62
N GLN A 6 -0.71 -33.80 7.88
CA GLN A 6 0.37 -32.93 8.34
C GLN A 6 0.00 -31.51 7.90
N VAL A 7 -0.69 -30.80 8.78
CA VAL A 7 -0.84 -29.35 8.70
C VAL A 7 0.56 -28.78 8.88
N MET A 8 1.19 -28.31 7.80
CA MET A 8 2.34 -27.43 7.90
C MET A 8 1.87 -26.15 8.60
N GLU A 9 2.36 -25.91 9.82
CA GLU A 9 2.26 -24.58 10.41
C GLU A 9 2.99 -23.59 9.50
N PRO A 10 2.41 -22.40 9.22
CA PRO A 10 3.12 -21.37 8.49
C PRO A 10 4.40 -21.02 9.27
N PRO A 11 5.54 -20.82 8.59
CA PRO A 11 6.79 -20.50 9.27
C PRO A 11 6.57 -19.25 10.12
N GLN A 12 6.56 -19.42 11.44
CA GLN A 12 6.52 -18.32 12.38
C GLN A 12 7.85 -17.60 12.26
N PHE A 13 7.86 -16.45 11.60
CA PHE A 13 9.07 -15.65 11.45
C PHE A 13 9.41 -15.04 12.81
N PRO A 14 10.48 -15.48 13.50
CA PRO A 14 10.88 -14.86 14.75
C PRO A 14 11.47 -13.51 14.40
N GLY A 15 10.82 -12.42 14.84
CA GLY A 15 11.10 -11.03 14.47
C GLY A 15 12.45 -10.48 14.96
N ARG A 16 13.53 -11.27 14.95
CA ARG A 16 14.89 -10.87 15.30
C ARG A 16 15.83 -11.21 14.15
N PHE A 17 15.91 -10.30 13.19
CA PHE A 17 16.83 -10.40 12.07
C PHE A 17 18.25 -10.07 12.54
N SER A 18 19.16 -11.04 12.42
CA SER A 18 20.59 -10.79 12.49
C SER A 18 20.99 -9.90 11.32
N SER A 19 21.88 -8.95 11.58
CA SER A 19 22.31 -7.84 10.72
C SER A 19 23.08 -8.25 9.44
N GLY A 20 22.75 -9.40 8.82
CA GLY A 20 23.51 -10.03 7.75
C GLY A 20 22.70 -10.63 6.59
N ALA A 21 21.37 -10.50 6.55
CA ALA A 21 20.59 -10.90 5.38
C ALA A 21 20.76 -9.86 4.25
N SER A 22 21.73 -10.08 3.37
CA SER A 22 21.95 -9.23 2.19
C SER A 22 20.74 -9.30 1.25
N GLY A 23 20.11 -8.16 0.95
CA GLY A 23 19.00 -8.07 -0.01
C GLY A 23 17.60 -7.85 0.60
N LEU A 24 17.47 -7.76 1.92
CA LEU A 24 16.22 -7.36 2.57
C LEU A 24 16.22 -5.87 2.93
N ILE A 25 15.04 -5.24 2.82
CA ILE A 25 14.81 -3.86 3.26
C ILE A 25 13.81 -3.92 4.41
N SER A 26 14.21 -3.49 5.60
CA SER A 26 13.29 -3.44 6.73
C SER A 26 12.38 -2.22 6.67
N SER A 27 11.24 -2.29 7.35
CA SER A 27 10.37 -1.13 7.59
C SER A 27 11.12 0.05 8.20
N ASN A 28 12.17 -0.20 9.00
CA ASN A 28 12.97 0.86 9.60
C ASN A 28 13.91 1.50 8.57
N ASP A 29 14.43 0.73 7.61
CA ASP A 29 15.26 1.28 6.53
C ASP A 29 14.43 2.20 5.63
N ILE A 30 13.21 1.78 5.25
CA ILE A 30 12.26 2.62 4.50
C ILE A 30 11.97 3.92 5.26
N LEU A 31 11.73 3.80 6.57
CA LEU A 31 11.48 4.92 7.46
C LEU A 31 12.68 5.90 7.53
N GLU A 32 13.89 5.41 7.76
CA GLU A 32 15.11 6.23 7.84
C GLU A 32 15.42 6.90 6.50
N LYS A 33 15.24 6.20 5.38
CA LYS A 33 15.36 6.82 4.05
C LYS A 33 14.26 7.85 3.78
N SER A 34 13.04 7.61 4.24
CA SER A 34 11.95 8.59 4.15
C SER A 34 12.29 9.87 4.89
N LYS A 35 12.89 9.77 6.10
CA LYS A 35 13.38 10.91 6.88
C LYS A 35 14.43 11.76 6.15
N SER A 36 15.33 11.14 5.40
CA SER A 36 16.42 11.87 4.71
C SER A 36 15.98 12.57 3.42
N ILE A 37 14.85 12.20 2.84
CA ILE A 37 14.28 12.86 1.67
C ILE A 37 13.68 14.21 2.09
N LYS A 38 14.17 15.30 1.47
CA LYS A 38 13.78 16.69 1.78
C LYS A 38 12.36 17.08 1.34
N ALA A 39 11.67 16.22 0.60
CA ALA A 39 10.30 16.49 0.13
C ALA A 39 9.33 16.55 1.32
N MET A 40 8.58 17.66 1.42
CA MET A 40 7.61 17.87 2.48
C MET A 40 6.38 16.96 2.34
N LYS A 41 6.07 16.54 1.12
CA LYS A 41 4.96 15.64 0.80
C LYS A 41 5.51 14.36 0.17
N GLN A 42 5.19 13.23 0.77
CA GLN A 42 5.72 11.92 0.39
C GLN A 42 4.56 10.91 0.30
N LEU A 43 4.47 10.22 -0.83
CA LEU A 43 3.62 9.05 -1.01
C LEU A 43 4.54 7.82 -1.11
N VAL A 44 4.34 6.86 -0.22
CA VAL A 44 5.05 5.57 -0.20
C VAL A 44 4.06 4.49 -0.61
N ILE A 45 4.40 3.73 -1.65
CA ILE A 45 3.58 2.62 -2.15
C ILE A 45 4.38 1.32 -2.01
N LEU A 46 3.80 0.34 -1.31
CA LEU A 46 4.38 -0.97 -1.05
C LEU A 46 3.45 -2.05 -1.60
N ASP A 47 3.81 -2.58 -2.77
CA ASP A 47 3.09 -3.72 -3.37
C ASP A 47 3.84 -5.01 -3.05
N THR A 48 3.79 -5.41 -1.79
CA THR A 48 4.40 -6.66 -1.30
C THR A 48 3.42 -7.41 -0.43
N CYS A 49 3.60 -8.73 -0.34
CA CYS A 49 2.96 -9.53 0.68
C CYS A 49 3.24 -8.96 2.08
N HIS A 50 2.25 -9.01 2.98
CA HIS A 50 2.39 -8.59 4.38
C HIS A 50 2.84 -7.13 4.63
N ALA A 51 2.70 -6.21 3.65
CA ALA A 51 3.15 -4.82 3.79
C ALA A 51 2.40 -3.99 4.86
N GLY A 52 1.29 -4.51 5.40
CA GLY A 52 0.51 -3.86 6.46
C GLY A 52 1.24 -3.67 7.79
N GLY A 53 2.36 -4.36 8.03
CA GLY A 53 3.15 -4.24 9.26
C GLY A 53 3.90 -2.90 9.45
N LEU A 54 3.83 -1.98 8.49
CA LEU A 54 4.52 -0.69 8.54
C LEU A 54 3.74 0.42 9.30
N ASP A 55 2.45 0.22 9.56
CA ASP A 55 1.52 1.21 10.16
C ASP A 55 2.07 1.87 11.45
N SER A 56 2.36 1.06 12.47
CA SER A 56 2.77 1.54 13.80
C SER A 56 4.10 2.29 13.82
N LYS A 57 4.94 2.11 12.79
CA LYS A 57 6.22 2.82 12.66
C LYS A 57 6.07 4.16 11.94
N LEU A 58 5.06 4.30 11.08
CA LEU A 58 4.78 5.54 10.37
C LEU A 58 4.07 6.57 11.23
N SER A 59 3.21 6.15 12.16
CA SER A 59 2.66 7.07 13.16
C SER A 59 3.77 7.71 14.00
N GLY A 60 4.77 6.94 14.43
CA GLY A 60 5.96 7.48 15.10
C GLY A 60 6.80 8.42 14.23
N LEU A 61 6.87 8.19 12.91
CA LEU A 61 7.51 9.13 11.97
C LEU A 61 6.79 10.47 11.93
N TYR A 62 5.46 10.40 11.85
CA TYR A 62 4.62 11.58 11.81
C TYR A 62 4.81 12.39 13.09
N ASP A 63 4.71 11.75 14.27
CA ASP A 63 4.91 12.39 15.57
C ASP A 63 6.30 13.02 15.70
N ALA A 64 7.36 12.33 15.25
CA ALA A 64 8.72 12.88 15.27
C ALA A 64 8.90 14.12 14.36
N ARG A 65 8.09 14.24 13.31
CA ARG A 65 8.07 15.38 12.37
C ARG A 65 7.13 16.51 12.83
N MET A 66 6.35 16.32 13.91
CA MET A 66 5.38 17.31 14.41
C MET A 66 5.98 18.50 15.16
N SER A 67 7.30 18.55 15.41
CA SER A 67 7.95 19.74 15.96
C SER A 67 8.20 20.81 14.87
N GLY A 68 7.28 21.78 14.76
CA GLY A 68 7.48 23.05 14.04
C GLY A 68 7.19 23.08 12.53
N LEU A 69 7.54 22.03 11.75
CA LEU A 69 7.36 22.00 10.28
C LEU A 69 6.02 21.39 9.81
N ALA A 70 5.23 20.85 10.74
CA ALA A 70 4.03 20.04 10.54
C ALA A 70 2.99 20.59 9.55
N LYS A 71 2.78 21.91 9.52
CA LYS A 71 1.64 22.53 8.83
C LYS A 71 1.58 22.25 7.33
N ASN A 72 2.73 21.99 6.70
CA ASN A 72 2.84 21.75 5.25
C ASN A 72 3.37 20.34 4.90
N MET A 73 3.56 19.48 5.90
CA MET A 73 4.03 18.11 5.67
C MET A 73 2.88 17.19 5.29
N GLY A 74 3.16 16.21 4.43
CA GLY A 74 2.26 15.14 4.04
C GLY A 74 3.04 13.83 3.94
N LEU A 75 2.59 12.78 4.61
CA LEU A 75 3.13 11.44 4.47
C LEU A 75 1.97 10.48 4.29
N HIS A 76 1.96 9.77 3.17
CA HIS A 76 0.88 8.84 2.82
C HIS A 76 1.48 7.46 2.54
N LEU A 77 0.90 6.43 3.13
CA LEU A 77 1.28 5.04 2.90
C LEU A 77 0.16 4.30 2.21
N TYR A 78 0.53 3.64 1.12
CA TYR A 78 -0.24 2.68 0.38
C TYR A 78 0.46 1.33 0.48
N ALA A 79 -0.21 0.31 0.99
CA ALA A 79 0.36 -1.02 1.14
C ALA A 79 -0.65 -2.08 0.68
N ALA A 80 -0.22 -3.00 -0.19
CA ALA A 80 -0.98 -4.21 -0.47
C ALA A 80 -1.00 -5.07 0.81
N ALA A 81 -2.18 -5.52 1.27
CA ALA A 81 -2.27 -6.32 2.50
C ALA A 81 -2.74 -7.76 2.26
N THR A 82 -2.57 -8.28 1.04
CA THR A 82 -2.89 -9.67 0.76
C THR A 82 -1.84 -10.60 1.39
N ALA A 83 -2.28 -11.33 2.42
CA ALA A 83 -1.53 -12.38 3.12
C ALA A 83 -1.71 -13.78 2.50
N THR A 84 -2.44 -13.89 1.40
CA THR A 84 -2.70 -15.17 0.71
C THR A 84 -1.83 -15.27 -0.54
N GLU A 85 -0.51 -15.25 -0.36
CA GLU A 85 0.51 -15.35 -1.41
C GLU A 85 0.37 -16.59 -2.31
N VAL A 86 -0.41 -17.60 -1.90
CA VAL A 86 -0.54 -18.86 -2.66
C VAL A 86 -1.62 -18.82 -3.74
N ALA A 87 -2.58 -17.88 -3.70
CA ALA A 87 -3.83 -18.05 -4.46
C ALA A 87 -4.04 -17.09 -5.65
N LEU A 88 -3.12 -16.18 -5.95
CA LEU A 88 -3.31 -15.18 -7.02
C LEU A 88 -2.15 -15.09 -8.03
N ASP A 89 -0.94 -15.53 -7.64
CA ASP A 89 0.18 -15.68 -8.57
C ASP A 89 -0.10 -16.87 -9.51
N GLY A 90 -0.60 -16.56 -10.70
CA GLY A 90 -0.82 -17.53 -11.78
C GLY A 90 -2.23 -17.54 -12.39
N LEU A 91 -3.18 -16.74 -11.88
CA LEU A 91 -4.55 -16.73 -12.42
C LEU A 91 -4.83 -15.60 -13.43
N ASP A 92 -3.98 -14.58 -13.50
CA ASP A 92 -4.22 -13.44 -14.37
C ASP A 92 -3.14 -13.28 -15.44
N SER A 93 -3.57 -12.89 -16.64
CA SER A 93 -2.69 -12.60 -17.79
C SER A 93 -2.18 -11.15 -17.78
N THR A 94 -2.47 -10.42 -16.70
CA THR A 94 -2.05 -9.05 -16.49
C THR A 94 -0.69 -9.01 -15.76
N ARG A 95 0.20 -8.12 -16.19
CA ARG A 95 1.56 -7.98 -15.63
C ARG A 95 1.61 -7.38 -14.21
N ASN A 96 0.48 -7.00 -13.62
CA ASN A 96 0.41 -6.20 -12.39
C ASN A 96 -0.47 -6.88 -11.34
N SER A 97 -0.18 -6.66 -10.05
CA SER A 97 -1.08 -7.07 -8.96
C SER A 97 -2.44 -6.34 -9.05
N LEU A 98 -3.48 -6.89 -8.42
CA LEU A 98 -4.79 -6.22 -8.33
C LEU A 98 -4.71 -4.83 -7.70
N PHE A 99 -3.77 -4.64 -6.77
CA PHE A 99 -3.57 -3.36 -6.11
C PHE A 99 -2.94 -2.34 -7.06
N THR A 100 -1.84 -2.71 -7.72
CA THR A 100 -1.19 -1.86 -8.72
C THR A 100 -2.12 -1.56 -9.90
N ALA A 101 -2.88 -2.54 -10.38
CA ALA A 101 -3.88 -2.34 -11.42
C ALA A 101 -4.93 -1.30 -10.99
N SER A 102 -5.43 -1.38 -9.76
CA SER A 102 -6.39 -0.42 -9.21
C SER A 102 -5.80 1.00 -9.11
N LEU A 103 -4.53 1.14 -8.74
CA LEU A 103 -3.86 2.45 -8.72
C LEU A 103 -3.75 3.05 -10.14
N LEU A 104 -3.34 2.24 -11.12
CA LEU A 104 -3.23 2.68 -12.51
C LEU A 104 -4.60 3.07 -13.10
N GLU A 105 -5.65 2.29 -12.82
CA GLU A 105 -7.03 2.65 -13.20
C GLU A 105 -7.43 4.02 -12.62
N GLY A 106 -7.15 4.25 -11.33
CA GLY A 106 -7.43 5.52 -10.68
C GLY A 106 -6.68 6.68 -11.33
N MET A 107 -5.37 6.52 -11.57
CA MET A 107 -4.53 7.52 -12.23
C MET A 107 -4.91 7.79 -13.69
N SER A 108 -5.50 6.80 -14.38
CA SER A 108 -6.01 6.95 -15.75
C SER A 108 -7.32 7.75 -15.85
N GLY A 109 -7.82 8.26 -14.72
CA GLY A 109 -9.01 9.11 -14.68
C GLY A 109 -10.27 8.43 -14.14
N GLN A 110 -10.17 7.19 -13.63
CA GLN A 110 -11.31 6.56 -12.95
C GLN A 110 -11.46 6.98 -11.48
N ALA A 111 -10.39 7.54 -10.88
CA ALA A 111 -10.53 8.19 -9.59
C ALA A 111 -11.44 9.41 -9.73
N LEU A 112 -12.36 9.58 -8.80
CA LEU A 112 -13.24 10.74 -8.77
C LEU A 112 -12.52 11.88 -8.04
N ASP A 113 -12.44 13.04 -8.69
CA ASP A 113 -12.21 14.33 -8.03
C ASP A 113 -13.41 14.62 -7.12
N ARG A 114 -13.23 14.38 -5.81
CA ARG A 114 -14.29 14.50 -4.81
C ARG A 114 -14.44 15.93 -4.31
N ASN A 115 -13.40 16.76 -4.46
CA ASN A 115 -13.39 18.13 -3.99
C ASN A 115 -13.70 19.15 -5.11
N ALA A 116 -13.84 18.68 -6.35
CA ALA A 116 -14.13 19.43 -7.57
C ALA A 116 -13.04 20.47 -7.95
N ASP A 117 -11.78 20.25 -7.58
CA ASP A 117 -10.65 21.13 -7.89
C ASP A 117 -10.02 20.90 -9.28
N GLY A 118 -10.52 19.90 -10.02
CA GLY A 118 -10.06 19.54 -11.36
C GLY A 118 -8.82 18.65 -11.37
N ALA A 119 -8.43 18.08 -10.22
CA ALA A 119 -7.27 17.21 -10.10
C ALA A 119 -7.58 15.97 -9.24
N ILE A 120 -6.71 14.97 -9.33
CA ILE A 120 -6.74 13.79 -8.47
C ILE A 120 -5.64 13.91 -7.44
N SER A 121 -6.03 13.88 -6.17
CA SER A 121 -5.11 13.93 -5.04
C SER A 121 -4.62 12.55 -4.58
N VAL A 122 -3.61 12.54 -3.71
CA VAL A 122 -3.16 11.34 -3.02
C VAL A 122 -4.28 10.78 -2.13
N MET A 123 -5.07 11.61 -1.44
CA MET A 123 -6.17 11.05 -0.63
C MET A 123 -7.29 10.46 -1.49
N GLU A 124 -7.54 11.03 -2.66
CA GLU A 124 -8.57 10.55 -3.59
C GLU A 124 -8.17 9.26 -4.29
N LEU A 125 -6.94 9.19 -4.80
CA LEU A 125 -6.40 7.96 -5.39
C LEU A 125 -6.38 6.81 -4.37
N GLY A 126 -5.97 7.10 -3.13
CA GLY A 126 -5.96 6.11 -2.04
C GLY A 126 -7.37 5.64 -1.70
N SER A 127 -8.33 6.56 -1.64
CA SER A 127 -9.74 6.24 -1.44
C SER A 127 -10.34 5.40 -2.57
N PHE A 128 -9.93 5.67 -3.81
CA PHE A 128 -10.32 4.87 -4.98
C PHE A 128 -9.76 3.44 -4.86
N ALA A 129 -8.43 3.30 -4.69
CA ALA A 129 -7.78 2.01 -4.60
C ALA A 129 -8.30 1.15 -3.44
N LYS A 130 -8.62 1.76 -2.28
CA LYS A 130 -9.21 1.08 -1.12
C LYS A 130 -10.56 0.43 -1.41
N ARG A 131 -11.37 1.02 -2.29
CA ARG A 131 -12.66 0.44 -2.72
C ARG A 131 -12.49 -0.51 -3.91
N ARG A 132 -11.72 -0.08 -4.91
CA ARG A 132 -11.59 -0.77 -6.19
C ARG A 132 -10.90 -2.12 -6.05
N THR A 133 -9.83 -2.20 -5.27
CA THR A 133 -9.05 -3.44 -5.09
C THR A 133 -9.90 -4.62 -4.59
N PRO A 134 -10.67 -4.50 -3.48
CA PRO A 134 -11.51 -5.60 -3.03
C PRO A 134 -12.72 -5.86 -3.94
N GLU A 135 -13.22 -4.86 -4.66
CA GLU A 135 -14.26 -5.07 -5.68
C GLU A 135 -13.76 -5.93 -6.84
N THR A 136 -12.60 -5.59 -7.41
CA THR A 136 -11.98 -6.35 -8.49
C THR A 136 -11.59 -7.74 -8.02
N SER A 137 -11.06 -7.86 -6.80
CA SER A 137 -10.74 -9.15 -6.18
C SER A 137 -11.97 -10.06 -6.07
N ARG A 138 -13.11 -9.57 -5.55
CA ARG A 138 -14.36 -10.36 -5.46
C ARG A 138 -14.89 -10.80 -6.83
N LYS A 139 -14.79 -9.93 -7.83
CA LYS A 139 -15.29 -10.20 -9.19
C LYS A 139 -14.43 -11.24 -9.91
N THR A 140 -13.11 -11.13 -9.79
CA THR A 140 -12.15 -11.97 -10.50
C THR A 140 -11.98 -13.32 -9.81
N TYR A 141 -12.03 -13.32 -8.47
CA TYR A 141 -11.76 -14.48 -7.63
C TYR A 141 -12.90 -14.73 -6.64
N PRO A 142 -14.08 -15.15 -7.12
CA PRO A 142 -15.20 -15.46 -6.24
C PRO A 142 -14.83 -16.60 -5.28
N GLY A 143 -15.08 -16.40 -3.98
CA GLY A 143 -14.79 -17.39 -2.93
C GLY A 143 -13.44 -17.26 -2.23
N ILE A 144 -12.58 -16.32 -2.66
CA ILE A 144 -11.32 -15.99 -1.96
C ILE A 144 -11.54 -14.74 -1.09
N VAL A 145 -10.82 -14.67 0.04
CA VAL A 145 -10.80 -13.46 0.88
C VAL A 145 -10.34 -12.27 0.04
N PRO A 146 -11.13 -11.17 -0.03
CA PRO A 146 -10.80 -10.06 -0.90
C PRO A 146 -9.48 -9.38 -0.52
N ALA A 147 -8.75 -8.93 -1.54
CA ALA A 147 -7.57 -8.10 -1.37
C ALA A 147 -7.94 -6.73 -0.80
N ASN A 148 -7.57 -6.47 0.46
CA ASN A 148 -7.83 -5.20 1.14
C ASN A 148 -6.52 -4.44 1.35
N PRO A 149 -6.23 -3.37 0.58
CA PRO A 149 -5.03 -2.60 0.80
C PRO A 149 -5.12 -1.75 2.08
N VAL A 150 -3.97 -1.51 2.70
CA VAL A 150 -3.78 -0.55 3.78
C VAL A 150 -3.48 0.81 3.17
N ILE A 151 -4.31 1.80 3.49
CA ILE A 151 -4.17 3.18 3.04
C ILE A 151 -4.20 4.09 4.27
N GLN A 152 -3.13 4.84 4.48
CA GLN A 152 -2.96 5.78 5.58
C GLN A 152 -2.50 7.13 5.07
N HIS A 153 -2.98 8.18 5.71
CA HIS A 153 -2.65 9.55 5.38
C HIS A 153 -2.32 10.30 6.66
N PHE A 154 -1.19 10.99 6.65
CA PHE A 154 -0.73 11.84 7.73
C PHE A 154 -0.39 13.23 7.16
N GLY A 155 -0.96 14.29 7.74
CA GLY A 155 -0.72 15.66 7.30
C GLY A 155 -1.48 16.06 6.02
N ARG A 156 -0.92 17.00 5.25
CA ARG A 156 -1.55 17.61 4.07
C ARG A 156 -1.51 16.71 2.84
N ASP A 157 -2.60 16.75 2.11
CA ASP A 157 -2.74 16.14 0.79
C ASP A 157 -1.82 16.77 -0.28
N ALA A 158 -1.65 16.05 -1.38
CA ALA A 158 -0.90 16.46 -2.57
C ALA A 158 -1.67 16.10 -3.85
N VAL A 159 -1.61 16.97 -4.85
CA VAL A 159 -2.13 16.67 -6.19
C VAL A 159 -1.16 15.73 -6.90
N LEU A 160 -1.68 14.68 -7.53
CA LEU A 160 -0.91 13.72 -8.34
C LEU A 160 -1.05 13.96 -9.83
N THR A 161 -2.26 14.20 -10.31
CA THR A 161 -2.53 14.44 -11.74
C THR A 161 -3.68 15.42 -11.90
N LEU A 162 -3.65 16.18 -13.00
CA LEU A 162 -4.80 16.97 -13.42
C LEU A 162 -5.81 16.03 -14.08
N GLN A 163 -7.10 16.25 -13.84
CA GLN A 163 -8.14 15.51 -14.53
C GLN A 163 -8.38 16.18 -15.89
N THR A 164 -7.86 15.58 -16.96
CA THR A 164 -8.17 16.01 -18.33
C THR A 164 -9.66 15.80 -18.57
N ARG A 165 -10.43 16.89 -18.64
CA ARG A 165 -11.80 16.86 -19.13
C ARG A 165 -11.74 16.52 -20.62
N HIS A 166 -12.20 15.32 -20.98
CA HIS A 166 -12.54 14.99 -22.37
C HIS A 166 -13.95 15.51 -22.69
#